data_AF-A0A699YV12-F1
#
_entry.id   AF-A0A699YV12-F1
#
_cell.length_a   1.000
_cell.length_b   1.000
_cell.length_c   1.000
_cell.angle_alpha   90.00
_cell.angle_beta   90.00
_cell.angle_gamma   90.00
#
_symmetry.space_group_name_H-M   'P 1'
#
loop_
_entity.id
_entity.type
_entity.pdbx_description
1 polymer ?
#
loop_
_entity_poly.entity_id
_entity_poly.type
_entity_poly.pdbx_seq_one_letter_code
_entity_poly.pdbx_strand_id
1 'polypeptide(L)' 'QIMDGMVLDVTRWLPEHPGGSSIIPRQALNRDSSRFFEIYHATRESFLYLREFYRGEIHQDDIPCIPP' A
#
# COMPACT_ATOMS: atom_id res chain seq x y z
N GLN A 1 -0.64 -0.15 -4.92
CA GLN A 1 -0.03 -0.75 -3.72
C GLN A 1 -1.00 -1.80 -3.19
N ILE A 2 -0.49 -2.87 -2.58
CA ILE A 2 -1.32 -3.93 -1.99
C ILE A 2 -1.06 -3.96 -0.48
N MET A 3 -2.10 -4.02 0.33
CA MET A 3 -2.02 -4.20 1.78
C MET A 3 -3.18 -5.08 2.26
N ASP A 4 -2.88 -6.27 2.78
CA ASP A 4 -3.86 -7.21 3.36
C ASP A 4 -5.01 -7.51 2.38
N GLY A 5 -4.66 -7.81 1.13
CA GLY A 5 -5.61 -8.05 0.05
C GLY A 5 -6.24 -6.79 -0.57
N MET A 6 -6.13 -5.62 0.07
CA MET A 6 -6.66 -4.37 -0.47
C MET A 6 -5.76 -3.78 -1.56
N VAL A 7 -6.38 -3.27 -2.62
CA VAL A 7 -5.72 -2.51 -3.68
C VAL A 7 -5.88 -1.01 -3.43
N LEU A 8 -4.73 -0.34 -3.34
CA LEU A 8 -4.62 1.09 -3.05
C LEU A 8 -3.93 1.82 -4.21
N ASP A 9 -4.65 2.75 -4.85
CA ASP A 9 -4.12 3.60 -5.91
C ASP A 9 -3.51 4.88 -5.33
N VAL A 10 -2.18 4.83 -5.20
CA VAL A 10 -1.35 5.94 -4.72
C VAL A 10 -0.68 6.69 -5.86
N THR A 11 -1.01 6.42 -7.13
CA THR A 11 -0.26 6.90 -8.30
C THR A 11 -0.15 8.42 -8.32
N ARG A 12 -1.26 9.11 -8.07
CA ARG A 12 -1.33 10.58 -8.07
C ARG A 12 -0.70 11.21 -6.82
N TRP A 13 -0.77 10.51 -5.70
CA TRP A 13 -0.26 10.97 -4.41
C TRP A 13 1.23 10.67 -4.20
N LEU A 14 1.80 9.73 -4.96
CA LEU A 14 3.19 9.30 -4.79
C LEU A 14 4.22 10.45 -4.74
N PRO A 15 4.11 11.55 -5.51
CA PRO A 15 5.00 12.71 -5.38
C PRO A 15 4.91 13.44 -4.03
N GLU A 16 3.79 13.32 -3.32
CA GLU A 16 3.50 13.97 -2.03
C GLU A 16 3.82 13.07 -0.83
N HIS A 17 4.17 11.80 -1.06
CA HIS A 17 4.52 10.86 0.00
C HIS A 17 5.71 11.40 0.84
N PRO A 18 5.56 11.57 2.17
CA PRO A 18 6.63 12.12 3.01
C PRO A 18 7.93 11.30 3.00
N GLY A 19 7.85 9.99 2.78
CA GLY A 19 9.02 9.11 2.60
C GLY A 19 9.67 9.21 1.21
N GLY A 20 9.15 10.06 0.33
CA GLY A 20 9.60 10.23 -1.05
C GLY A 20 8.92 9.27 -2.04
N SER A 21 8.97 9.64 -3.32
CA SER A 21 8.28 8.94 -4.41
C SER A 21 8.97 7.65 -4.89
N SER A 22 10.14 7.32 -4.33
CA SER A 22 10.99 6.22 -4.82
C SER A 22 10.85 4.93 -4.03
N ILE A 23 10.43 4.98 -2.76
CA ILE A 23 10.40 3.82 -1.86
C ILE A 23 9.34 2.82 -2.32
N ILE A 24 8.09 3.28 -2.51
CA ILE A 24 6.98 2.40 -2.89
C ILE A 24 7.25 1.67 -4.22
N PRO A 25 7.66 2.35 -5.32
CA PRO A 25 7.99 1.65 -6.58
C PRO A 25 9.13 0.64 -6.47
N ARG A 26 10.13 0.89 -5.60
CA ARG A 26 11.31 0.04 -5.47
C ARG A 26 11.08 -1.16 -4.55
N GLN A 27 10.27 -1.01 -3.52
CA GLN A 27 10.21 -1.97 -2.41
C GLN A 27 8.83 -2.60 -2.22
N ALA A 28 7.75 -1.98 -2.67
CA ALA A 28 6.37 -2.38 -2.37
C ALA A 28 5.50 -2.57 -3.61
N LEU A 29 6.06 -2.44 -4.83
CA LEU A 29 5.32 -2.67 -6.05
C LEU A 29 4.99 -4.16 -6.23
N ASN A 30 3.72 -4.47 -6.53
CA ASN A 30 3.21 -5.82 -6.81
C ASN A 30 3.47 -6.86 -5.70
N ARG A 31 3.52 -6.41 -4.45
CA ARG A 31 3.61 -7.27 -3.26
C ARG A 31 2.77 -6.69 -2.13
N ASP A 32 2.45 -7.53 -1.15
CA ASP A 32 1.86 -7.07 0.09
C ASP A 32 2.86 -6.18 0.83
N SER A 33 2.43 -4.98 1.18
CA SER A 33 3.27 -3.98 1.84
C SER A 33 2.79 -3.61 3.24
N SER A 34 1.88 -4.41 3.82
CA SER A 34 1.29 -4.17 5.15
C SER A 34 2.38 -4.05 6.21
N ARG A 35 3.36 -4.95 6.20
CA ARG A 35 4.49 -4.91 7.14
C ARG A 35 5.34 -3.66 6.98
N PHE A 36 5.59 -3.20 5.74
CA PHE A 36 6.30 -1.94 5.53
C PHE A 36 5.49 -0.76 6.08
N PHE A 37 4.18 -0.75 5.82
CA PHE A 37 3.32 0.31 6.30
C PHE A 37 3.34 0.39 7.83
N GLU A 38 3.16 -0.73 8.54
CA GLU A 38 3.18 -0.80 10.00
C GLU A 38 4.51 -0.35 10.61
N ILE A 39 5.65 -0.68 9.98
CA ILE A 39 6.98 -0.27 10.49
C ILE A 39 7.16 1.24 10.44
N TYR A 40 6.65 1.90 9.40
CA TYR A 40 6.90 3.33 9.16
C TYR A 40 5.74 4.25 9.57
N HIS A 41 4.55 3.71 9.81
CA HIS A 41 3.34 4.48 10.10
C HIS A 41 2.65 3.97 11.36
N ALA A 42 2.75 4.75 12.44
CA ALA A 42 2.14 4.42 13.73
C ALA A 42 0.94 5.31 14.09
N THR A 43 0.62 6.29 13.26
CA THR A 43 -0.42 7.30 13.57
C THR A 43 -1.78 6.87 13.05
N ARG A 44 -2.84 7.14 13.81
CA ARG A 44 -4.22 6.88 13.39
C ARG A 44 -4.56 7.62 12.10
N GLU A 45 -4.01 8.80 11.91
CA GLU A 45 -4.15 9.63 10.72
C GLU A 45 -3.64 8.89 9.48
N SER A 46 -2.49 8.23 9.56
CA SER A 46 -1.97 7.42 8.44
C SER A 46 -2.93 6.31 8.04
N PHE A 47 -3.50 5.58 9.02
CA PHE A 47 -4.47 4.51 8.74
C PHE A 47 -5.79 5.05 8.16
N LEU A 48 -6.29 6.18 8.67
CA LEU A 48 -7.49 6.81 8.14
C LEU A 48 -7.26 7.30 6.70
N TYR A 49 -6.07 7.80 6.41
CA TYR A 49 -5.73 8.35 5.11
C TYR A 49 -5.66 7.28 4.01
N LEU A 50 -5.39 6.01 4.35
CA LEU A 50 -5.45 4.89 3.40
C LEU A 50 -6.79 4.78 2.66
N ARG A 51 -7.89 5.21 3.30
CA ARG A 51 -9.23 5.16 2.73
C ARG A 51 -9.37 5.98 1.45
N GLU A 52 -8.60 7.07 1.32
CA GLU A 52 -8.59 7.91 0.11
C GLU A 52 -8.03 7.17 -1.12
N PHE A 53 -7.19 6.17 -0.89
CA PHE A 53 -6.51 5.42 -1.94
C PHE A 53 -7.21 4.11 -2.30
N TYR A 54 -8.23 3.69 -1.54
CA TYR A 54 -8.90 2.41 -1.75
C TYR A 54 -9.54 2.30 -3.14
N ARG A 55 -9.33 1.13 -3.78
CA ARG A 55 -9.94 0.79 -5.09
C ARG A 55 -10.70 -0.51 -5.09
N GLY A 56 -10.42 -1.43 -4.17
CA GLY A 56 -11.08 -2.73 -4.11
C GLY A 56 -10.19 -3.78 -3.46
N GLU A 57 -10.60 -5.03 -3.62
CA GLU A 57 -9.89 -6.21 -3.12
C GLU A 57 -9.28 -7.02 -4.27
N ILE A 58 -8.19 -7.71 -3.97
CA ILE A 58 -7.65 -8.77 -4.83
C ILE A 58 -8.62 -9.95 -4.83
N HIS A 59 -8.77 -10.60 -5.99
CA HIS A 59 -9.58 -11.81 -6.10
C HIS A 59 -8.99 -12.92 -5.22
N GLN A 60 -9.83 -13.70 -4.54
CA GLN A 60 -9.37 -14.69 -3.55
C GLN A 60 -8.36 -15.70 -4.13
N ASP A 61 -8.56 -16.12 -5.37
CA ASP A 61 -7.67 -17.05 -6.06
C ASP A 61 -6.28 -16.46 -6.36
N ASP A 62 -6.15 -15.14 -6.41
CA ASP A 62 -4.90 -14.43 -6.69
C ASP A 62 -4.11 -14.09 -5.42
N ILE A 63 -4.74 -14.12 -4.23
CA ILE A 63 -4.10 -13.83 -2.94
C ILE A 63 -2.83 -14.68 -2.73
N PRO A 64 -2.83 -16.01 -2.98
CA PRO A 64 -1.63 -16.84 -2.81
C PRO A 64 -0.47 -16.47 -3.76
N CYS A 65 -0.75 -15.73 -4.84
CA CYS A 65 0.24 -15.29 -5.80
C CYS A 65 0.91 -13.97 -5.43
N ILE A 66 0.43 -13.27 -4.40
CA ILE A 66 0.99 -12.00 -3.95
C ILE A 66 2.18 -12.25 -3.03
N PRO A 67 3.40 -11.79 -3.40
CA PRO A 67 4.56 -11.90 -2.52
C PRO A 67 4.38 -11.07 -1.24
N PRO A 68 4.99 -11.47 -0.11
CA PRO A 68 5.10 -10.62 1.07
C PRO A 68 6.17 -9.52 0.93
#